data_AF-A0A223LLN5-F1
#
_entry.id   AF-A0A223LLN5-F1
#
_cell.length_a   1.000
_cell.length_b   1.000
_cell.length_c   1.000
_cell.angle_alpha   90.00
_cell.angle_beta   90.00
_cell.angle_gamma   90.00
#
_symmetry.space_group_name_H-M   'P 1'
#
loop_
_entity.id
_entity.type
_entity.pdbx_description
1 polymer ?
#
loop_
_entity_poly.entity_id
_entity_poly.type
_entity_poly.pdbx_seq_one_letter_code
_entity_poly.pdbx_strand_id
1 'polypeptide(L)' 'MKKLTDFEKGILTACAIIQATHDDPTVAADVIRESGLQDADCSDLDDFDKEYLKIIQEQEKLNLTGLD' A
#
# COMPACT_ATOMS: atom_id res chain seq x y z
N MET A 1 13.44 10.18 -4.28
CA MET A 1 12.04 9.73 -4.43
C MET A 1 11.12 10.80 -3.85
N LYS A 2 9.86 10.86 -4.31
CA LYS A 2 8.86 11.82 -3.78
C LYS A 2 8.42 11.32 -2.40
N LYS A 3 8.46 12.20 -1.39
CA LYS A 3 7.94 11.87 -0.06
C LYS A 3 6.41 11.83 -0.10
N LEU A 4 5.81 10.81 0.51
CA LEU A 4 4.36 10.71 0.66
C LEU A 4 3.83 11.87 1.52
N THR A 5 2.75 12.49 1.07
CA THR A 5 1.91 13.38 1.89
C THR A 5 1.12 12.57 2.92
N ASP A 6 0.63 13.22 3.97
CA ASP A 6 -0.17 12.54 4.99
C ASP A 6 -1.45 11.91 4.41
N PHE A 7 -2.00 12.51 3.36
CA PHE A 7 -3.15 11.95 2.63
C PHE A 7 -2.77 10.66 1.88
N GLU A 8 -1.66 10.65 1.15
CA GLU A 8 -1.18 9.46 0.43
C GLU A 8 -0.81 8.34 1.42
N LYS A 9 -0.23 8.68 2.58
CA LYS A 9 0.00 7.72 3.68
C LYS A 9 -1.31 7.11 4.16
N GLY A 10 -2.31 7.95 4.44
CA GLY A 10 -3.63 7.49 4.88
C GLY A 10 -4.31 6.55 3.90
N ILE A 11 -4.14 6.76 2.58
CA ILE A 11 -4.64 5.83 1.55
C ILE A 11 -3.96 4.47 1.68
N LEU A 12 -2.64 4.43 1.80
CA LEU A 12 -1.87 3.18 1.89
C LEU A 12 -2.19 2.43 3.19
N THR A 13 -2.30 3.14 4.32
CA THR A 13 -2.77 2.58 5.60
C THR A 13 -4.19 1.99 5.47
N ALA A 14 -5.11 2.68 4.78
CA ALA A 14 -6.46 2.14 4.56
C ALA A 14 -6.42 0.84 3.72
N CYS A 15 -5.54 0.77 2.72
CA CYS A 15 -5.36 -0.43 1.90
C CYS A 15 -4.79 -1.60 2.72
N ALA A 16 -3.81 -1.33 3.58
CA ALA A 16 -3.27 -2.32 4.53
C ALA A 16 -4.37 -2.87 5.46
N ILE A 17 -5.22 -1.98 6.01
CA ILE A 17 -6.36 -2.38 6.84
C ILE A 17 -7.35 -3.24 6.05
N ILE A 18 -7.68 -2.88 4.82
CA ILE A 18 -8.58 -3.67 3.96
C ILE A 18 -8.03 -5.09 3.81
N GLN A 19 -6.75 -5.24 3.48
CA GLN A 19 -6.13 -6.56 3.37
C GLN A 19 -6.17 -7.30 4.71
N ALA A 20 -5.83 -6.64 5.81
CA ALA A 20 -5.78 -7.26 7.13
C ALA A 20 -7.15 -7.75 7.64
N THR A 21 -8.25 -7.05 7.30
CA THR A 21 -9.59 -7.37 7.82
C THR A 21 -10.47 -8.13 6.85
N HIS A 22 -10.22 -8.03 5.54
CA HIS A 22 -11.07 -8.62 4.50
C HIS A 22 -10.35 -9.64 3.62
N ASP A 23 -9.02 -9.75 3.69
CA ASP A 23 -8.22 -10.63 2.82
C ASP A 23 -8.52 -10.43 1.33
N ASP A 24 -8.77 -9.17 0.94
CA ASP A 24 -9.13 -8.77 -0.42
C ASP A 24 -8.04 -7.86 -1.03
N PRO A 25 -6.99 -8.46 -1.62
CA PRO A 25 -5.86 -7.71 -2.17
C PRO A 25 -6.24 -6.95 -3.43
N THR A 26 -7.23 -7.44 -4.19
CA THR A 26 -7.65 -6.82 -5.45
C THR A 26 -8.30 -5.47 -5.19
N VAL A 27 -9.21 -5.37 -4.21
CA VAL A 27 -9.84 -4.09 -3.84
C VAL A 27 -8.79 -3.10 -3.34
N ALA A 28 -7.85 -3.54 -2.50
CA ALA A 28 -6.78 -2.68 -2.01
C ALA A 28 -5.88 -2.18 -3.14
N ALA A 29 -5.48 -3.05 -4.08
CA ALA A 29 -4.67 -2.69 -5.23
C ALA A 29 -5.39 -1.75 -6.22
N ASP A 30 -6.70 -1.89 -6.39
CA ASP A 30 -7.52 -0.97 -7.19
C ASP A 30 -7.45 0.45 -6.60
N VAL A 31 -7.63 0.59 -5.28
CA VAL A 31 -7.53 1.90 -4.62
C VAL A 31 -6.13 2.51 -4.79
N ILE A 32 -5.06 1.72 -4.63
CA ILE A 32 -3.68 2.19 -4.83
C ILE A 32 -3.45 2.69 -6.26
N ARG A 33 -3.91 1.94 -7.27
CA ARG A 33 -3.77 2.29 -8.70
C ARG A 33 -4.57 3.53 -9.07
N GLU A 34 -5.83 3.60 -8.67
CA GLU A 34 -6.69 4.75 -8.96
C GLU A 34 -6.22 6.02 -8.22
N SER A 35 -5.49 5.87 -7.12
CA SER A 35 -4.83 6.98 -6.40
C SER A 35 -3.49 7.39 -7.00
N GLY A 36 -2.99 6.68 -8.03
CA GLY A 36 -1.69 6.94 -8.66
C GLY A 36 -0.48 6.58 -7.79
N LEU A 37 -0.65 5.65 -6.86
CA LEU A 37 0.35 5.26 -5.86
C LEU A 37 1.00 3.90 -6.15
N GLN A 38 0.81 3.32 -7.34
CA GLN A 38 1.31 1.97 -7.65
C GLN A 38 2.84 1.82 -7.63
N ASP A 39 3.58 2.93 -7.63
CA ASP A 39 5.05 2.98 -7.59
C ASP A 39 5.54 3.76 -6.33
N ALA A 40 4.73 3.79 -5.26
CA ALA A 40 5.02 4.58 -4.06
C ALA A 40 6.19 4.02 -3.22
N ASP A 41 6.91 4.94 -2.56
CA ASP A 41 7.92 4.60 -1.55
C ASP A 41 7.28 4.58 -0.16
N CYS A 42 7.15 3.38 0.40
CA CYS A 42 6.51 3.06 1.67
C CYS A 42 7.48 3.05 2.86
N SER A 43 8.75 3.44 2.68
CA SER A 43 9.76 3.42 3.76
C SER A 43 9.35 4.17 5.03
N ASP A 44 8.54 5.22 4.86
CA ASP A 44 8.02 6.11 5.89
C ASP A 44 6.72 5.62 6.58
N LEU A 45 6.19 4.45 6.19
CA LEU A 45 5.03 3.82 6.84
C LEU A 45 5.48 2.96 8.03
N ASP A 46 4.53 2.61 8.89
CA ASP A 46 4.81 1.71 10.01
C ASP A 46 4.91 0.23 9.55
N ASP A 47 5.37 -0.62 10.46
CA ASP A 47 5.64 -2.03 10.15
C ASP A 47 4.35 -2.81 9.81
N PHE A 48 3.22 -2.43 10.41
CA PHE A 48 1.92 -3.06 10.13
C PHE A 48 1.50 -2.76 8.69
N ASP A 49 1.55 -1.50 8.28
CA ASP A 49 1.18 -1.08 6.94
C ASP A 49 2.06 -1.79 5.90
N LYS A 50 3.37 -1.85 6.14
CA LYS A 50 4.33 -2.50 5.23
C LYS A 50 4.07 -3.99 5.08
N GLU A 51 3.78 -4.70 6.18
CA GLU A 51 3.47 -6.13 6.16
C GLU A 51 2.32 -6.45 5.22
N TYR A 52 1.20 -5.72 5.33
CA TYR A 52 0.02 -5.99 4.51
C TYR A 52 0.11 -5.43 3.09
N LEU A 53 0.81 -4.30 2.88
CA LEU A 53 1.11 -3.80 1.54
C LEU A 53 2.01 -4.77 0.75
N LYS A 54 2.91 -5.49 1.44
CA LYS A 54 3.71 -6.54 0.83
C LYS A 54 2.86 -7.71 0.35
N ILE A 55 1.88 -8.15 1.15
CA ILE A 55 0.93 -9.20 0.76
C ILE A 55 0.12 -8.78 -0.48
N ILE A 56 -0.33 -7.52 -0.53
CA ILE A 56 -1.04 -6.99 -1.71
C ILE A 56 -0.13 -7.03 -2.93
N GLN A 57 1.11 -6.51 -2.83
CA GLN A 57 2.07 -6.51 -3.94
C GLN A 57 2.47 -7.91 -4.42
N GLU A 58 2.52 -8.92 -3.55
CA GLU A 58 2.82 -10.29 -3.96
C GLU A 58 1.71 -10.91 -4.83
N GLN A 59 0.48 -10.43 -4.68
CA GLN A 59 -0.71 -10.94 -5.39
C GLN A 59 -1.12 -10.05 -6.57
N GLU A 60 -0.75 -8.77 -6.52
CA GLU A 60 -1.20 -7.74 -7.45
C GLU A 60 0.00 -7.03 -8.10
N LYS A 61 -0.17 -6.52 -9.32
CA LYS A 61 0.93 -5.88 -10.07
C LYS A 61 1.20 -4.45 -9.58
N LEU A 62 1.79 -4.33 -8.39
CA LEU A 62 2.29 -3.08 -7.82
C LEU A 62 3.83 -3.08 -7.78
N ASN A 63 4.44 -1.89 -7.73
CA ASN A 63 5.88 -1.69 -7.60
C ASN A 63 6.21 -0.78 -6.41
N LEU A 64 5.58 -1.04 -5.27
CA LEU A 64 5.86 -0.40 -4.00
C LEU A 64 7.30 -0.73 -3.54
N THR A 65 7.99 0.27 -3.01
CA THR A 65 9.35 0.13 -2.46
C THR A 65 9.37 0.43 -0.97
N GLY A 66 10.43 0.04 -0.25
CA GLY A 66 10.55 0.37 1.18
C GLY A 66 9.59 -0.41 2.08
N LEU A 67 9.22 -1.62 1.66
CA LEU A 67 8.40 -2.58 2.42
C LEU A 67 9.24 -3.55 3.28
N ASP A 68 10.54 -3.26 3.41
CA ASP A 68 11.49 -4.06 4.19
C ASP A 68 11.43 -3.74 5.69
#